data_AF-A0A272EPN0-F1
#
_entry.id   AF-A0A272EPN0-F1
#
_cell.length_a   1.000
_cell.length_b   1.000
_cell.length_c   1.000
_cell.angle_alpha   90.00
_cell.angle_beta   90.00
_cell.angle_gamma   90.00
#
_symmetry.space_group_name_H-M   'P 1'
#
loop_
_entity.id
_entity.type
_entity.pdbx_description
1 polymer ?
#
loop_
_entity_poly.entity_id
_entity_poly.type
_entity_poly.pdbx_seq_one_letter_code
_entity_poly.pdbx_strand_id
1 'polypeptide(L)'
;MRSIPWLRKAAFFLSCALLLAACGDEARRIGQAEEAVSAFHLALAEADFAGIWHDAAPALRAQETEAAFLARLQPRATLGRLLGSERTSAQAEGERITLRYQRFHAQG
;
A
#
# COMPACT_ATOMS: atom_id res chain seq x y z
N MET A 1 21.62 6.62 45.77
CA MET A 1 20.28 6.28 45.21
C MET A 1 20.36 4.88 44.60
N ARG A 2 19.77 3.86 45.25
CA ARG A 2 19.82 2.46 44.78
C ARG A 2 18.72 2.26 43.73
N SER A 3 19.10 1.98 42.48
CA SER A 3 18.17 1.69 41.40
C SER A 3 17.41 0.39 41.69
N ILE A 4 16.07 0.45 41.67
CA ILE A 4 15.24 -0.69 42.06
C ILE A 4 15.15 -1.67 40.87
N PRO A 5 15.61 -2.93 41.00
CA PRO A 5 15.79 -3.85 39.88
C PRO A 5 14.49 -4.21 39.15
N TRP A 6 13.32 -4.07 39.78
CA TRP A 6 12.02 -4.29 39.13
C TRP A 6 11.66 -3.21 38.11
N LEU A 7 12.10 -1.96 38.31
CA LEU A 7 11.88 -0.85 37.36
C LEU A 7 12.63 -1.09 36.04
N ARG A 8 13.83 -1.67 36.09
CA ARG A 8 14.63 -1.99 34.88
C ARG A 8 13.97 -3.11 34.06
N LYS A 9 13.40 -4.11 34.73
CA LYS A 9 12.66 -5.19 34.06
C LYS A 9 11.35 -4.66 33.47
N ALA A 10 10.60 -3.85 34.20
CA ALA A 10 9.36 -3.24 33.70
C ALA A 10 9.60 -2.35 32.48
N ALA A 11 10.65 -1.52 32.50
CA ALA A 11 11.05 -0.70 31.36
C ALA A 11 11.40 -1.55 30.12
N PHE A 12 12.10 -2.67 30.32
CA PHE A 12 12.42 -3.60 29.23
C PHE A 12 11.14 -4.21 28.61
N PHE A 13 10.24 -4.75 29.42
CA PHE A 13 8.98 -5.32 28.91
C PHE A 13 8.10 -4.28 28.21
N LEU A 14 8.02 -3.05 28.72
CA LEU A 14 7.30 -1.96 28.08
C LEU A 14 7.93 -1.59 26.73
N SER A 15 9.26 -1.51 26.66
CA SER A 15 9.95 -1.22 25.39
C SER A 15 9.72 -2.31 24.33
N CYS A 16 9.73 -3.59 24.71
CA CYS A 16 9.40 -4.69 23.81
C CYS A 16 7.94 -4.65 23.35
N ALA A 17 7.00 -4.34 24.24
CA ALA A 17 5.58 -4.23 23.89
C ALA A 17 5.32 -3.10 22.89
N LEU A 18 5.99 -1.95 23.05
CA LEU A 18 5.88 -0.82 22.11
C LEU A 18 6.47 -1.15 20.72
N LEU A 19 7.61 -1.86 20.68
CA LEU A 19 8.19 -2.34 19.42
C LEU A 19 7.28 -3.33 18.69
N LEU A 20 6.67 -4.27 19.43
CA LEU A 20 5.72 -5.23 18.87
C LEU A 20 4.45 -4.54 18.35
N ALA A 21 3.93 -3.55 19.08
CA ALA A 21 2.77 -2.78 18.66
C ALA A 21 3.06 -1.96 17.39
N ALA A 22 4.22 -1.30 17.32
CA ALA A 22 4.64 -0.53 16.14
C ALA A 22 4.80 -1.43 14.90
N CYS A 23 5.42 -2.60 15.08
CA CYS A 23 5.59 -3.58 14.00
C CYS A 23 4.24 -4.15 13.51
N GLY A 24 3.30 -4.40 14.43
CA GLY A 24 1.96 -4.88 14.10
C GLY A 24 1.15 -3.89 13.29
N ASP A 25 1.24 -2.59 13.60
CA ASP A 25 0.51 -1.55 12.85
C ASP A 25 1.07 -1.37 11.44
N GLU A 26 2.39 -1.40 11.27
CA GLU A 26 3.02 -1.34 9.95
C GLU A 26 2.60 -2.51 9.06
N ALA A 27 2.65 -3.75 9.58
CA ALA A 27 2.22 -4.93 8.85
C ALA A 27 0.74 -4.86 8.43
N ARG A 28 -0.13 -4.37 9.31
CA ARG A 28 -1.56 -4.17 9.01
C ARG A 28 -1.77 -3.15 7.89
N ARG A 29 -1.06 -2.02 7.95
CA ARG A 29 -1.14 -0.95 6.94
C ARG A 29 -0.63 -1.41 5.59
N ILE A 30 0.44 -2.21 5.57
CA ILE A 30 0.92 -2.86 4.34
C ILE A 30 -0.16 -3.79 3.77
N GLY A 31 -0.79 -4.63 4.59
CA GLY A 31 -1.88 -5.50 4.15
C GLY A 31 -3.06 -4.74 3.53
N GLN A 32 -3.48 -3.64 4.16
CA GLN A 32 -4.53 -2.75 3.61
C GLN A 32 -4.12 -2.14 2.27
N ALA A 33 -2.85 -1.76 2.12
CA ALA A 33 -2.34 -1.25 0.85
C ALA A 33 -2.35 -2.34 -0.24
N GLU A 34 -2.10 -3.61 0.11
CA GLU A 34 -2.20 -4.73 -0.85
C GLU A 34 -3.64 -4.98 -1.31
N GLU A 35 -4.61 -4.87 -0.39
CA GLU A 35 -6.03 -4.96 -0.72
C GLU A 35 -6.45 -3.83 -1.68
N ALA A 36 -6.02 -2.59 -1.41
CA ALA A 36 -6.30 -1.45 -2.29
C ALA A 36 -5.68 -1.63 -3.69
N VAL A 37 -4.46 -2.19 -3.77
CA VAL A 37 -3.82 -2.51 -5.05
C VAL A 37 -4.62 -3.59 -5.80
N SER A 38 -5.10 -4.62 -5.09
CA SER A 38 -5.94 -5.68 -5.69
C SER A 38 -7.24 -5.10 -6.26
N ALA A 39 -7.93 -4.26 -5.48
CA ALA A 39 -9.15 -3.57 -5.91
C ALA A 39 -8.92 -2.68 -7.13
N PHE A 40 -7.82 -1.91 -7.14
CA PHE A 40 -7.43 -1.09 -8.30
C PHE A 40 -7.23 -1.93 -9.57
N HIS A 41 -6.55 -3.08 -9.49
CA HIS A 41 -6.35 -3.94 -10.66
C HIS A 41 -7.64 -4.57 -11.15
N LEU A 42 -8.56 -4.93 -10.24
CA LEU A 42 -9.87 -5.44 -10.61
C LEU A 42 -10.67 -4.37 -11.37
N ALA A 43 -10.77 -3.16 -10.82
CA ALA A 43 -11.44 -2.04 -11.47
C ALA A 43 -10.80 -1.71 -12.83
N LEU A 44 -9.46 -1.84 -12.94
CA LEU A 44 -8.76 -1.63 -14.20
C LEU A 44 -9.13 -2.71 -15.25
N ALA A 45 -9.26 -3.97 -14.83
CA ALA A 45 -9.68 -5.07 -15.69
C ALA A 45 -11.15 -4.97 -16.14
N GLU A 46 -12.01 -4.43 -15.27
CA GLU A 46 -13.42 -4.18 -15.54
C GLU A 46 -13.67 -2.86 -16.30
N ALA A 47 -12.60 -2.11 -16.60
CA ALA A 47 -12.65 -0.78 -17.19
C ALA A 47 -13.49 0.24 -16.39
N ASP A 48 -13.61 0.05 -15.07
CA ASP A 48 -14.24 1.00 -14.14
C ASP A 48 -13.26 2.14 -13.78
N PHE A 49 -12.94 2.96 -14.78
CA PHE A 49 -11.99 4.05 -14.59
C PHE A 49 -12.56 5.20 -13.74
N ALA A 50 -13.87 5.39 -13.75
CA ALA A 50 -14.55 6.38 -12.94
C ALA A 50 -14.51 5.99 -11.45
N GLY A 51 -14.72 4.71 -11.12
CA GLY A 51 -14.53 4.19 -9.77
C GLY A 51 -13.10 4.38 -9.28
N ILE A 52 -12.10 4.06 -10.10
CA ILE A 52 -10.68 4.31 -9.77
C ILE A 52 -10.42 5.79 -9.46
N TRP A 53 -11.01 6.72 -10.22
CA TRP A 53 -10.87 8.15 -9.95
C TRP A 53 -11.59 8.57 -8.66
N HIS A 54 -12.76 8.00 -8.37
CA HIS A 54 -13.50 8.27 -7.16
C HIS A 54 -12.77 7.79 -5.90
N ASP A 55 -12.07 6.67 -6.00
CA ASP A 55 -11.28 6.10 -4.89
C ASP A 55 -9.88 6.72 -4.78
N ALA A 56 -9.48 7.53 -5.75
CA ALA A 56 -8.20 8.20 -5.73
C ALA A 56 -8.05 9.15 -4.52
N ALA A 57 -6.83 9.19 -3.98
CA ALA A 57 -6.50 10.06 -2.86
C ALA A 57 -6.87 11.54 -3.16
N PRO A 58 -7.43 12.29 -2.18
CA PRO A 58 -7.78 13.69 -2.39
C PRO A 58 -6.65 14.56 -2.92
N ALA A 59 -5.42 14.29 -2.49
CA ALA A 59 -4.23 14.98 -2.97
C ALA A 59 -3.99 14.81 -4.48
N LEU A 60 -4.33 13.64 -5.05
CA LEU A 60 -4.23 13.40 -6.49
C LEU A 60 -5.32 14.20 -7.23
N ARG A 61 -6.56 14.16 -6.71
CA ARG A 61 -7.69 14.90 -7.30
C ARG A 61 -7.55 16.42 -7.24
N ALA A 62 -6.71 16.93 -6.33
CA ALA A 62 -6.36 18.34 -6.26
C ALA A 62 -5.29 18.77 -7.29
N GLN A 63 -4.52 17.81 -7.83
CA GLN A 63 -3.37 18.08 -8.71
C GLN A 63 -3.66 17.78 -10.19
N GLU A 64 -4.62 16.91 -10.47
CA GLU A 64 -4.96 16.47 -11.81
C GLU A 64 -6.48 16.57 -12.01
N THR A 65 -6.94 16.71 -13.25
CA THR A 65 -8.35 16.60 -13.58
C THR A 65 -8.71 15.14 -13.86
N GLU A 66 -9.97 14.78 -13.66
CA GLU A 66 -10.47 13.45 -14.01
C GLU A 66 -10.14 13.08 -15.46
N ALA A 67 -10.41 14.00 -16.40
CA ALA A 67 -10.13 13.77 -17.81
C ALA A 67 -8.65 13.47 -18.10
N ALA A 68 -7.72 14.20 -17.46
CA ALA A 68 -6.29 13.96 -17.63
C ALA A 68 -5.85 12.61 -17.03
N PHE A 69 -6.38 12.28 -15.86
CA PHE A 69 -6.13 11.01 -15.20
C PHE A 69 -6.61 9.82 -16.04
N LEU A 70 -7.85 9.88 -16.53
CA LEU A 70 -8.47 8.84 -17.37
C LEU A 70 -7.70 8.65 -18.69
N ALA A 71 -7.33 9.75 -19.36
CA ALA A 71 -6.54 9.70 -20.59
C ALA A 71 -5.19 9.01 -20.42
N ARG A 72 -4.57 9.13 -19.23
CA ARG A 72 -3.31 8.46 -18.88
C ARG A 72 -3.50 7.00 -18.47
N LEU A 73 -4.66 6.65 -17.91
CA LEU A 73 -4.95 5.32 -17.39
C LEU A 73 -5.47 4.36 -18.47
N GLN A 74 -6.35 4.82 -19.37
CA GLN A 74 -6.98 4.00 -20.41
C GLN A 74 -5.98 3.23 -21.30
N PRO A 75 -4.85 3.82 -21.76
CA PRO A 75 -3.87 3.08 -22.57
C PRO A 75 -3.16 1.95 -21.81
N ARG A 76 -3.29 1.88 -20.48
CA ARG A 76 -2.70 0.84 -19.63
C ARG A 76 -3.65 -0.32 -19.34
N ALA A 77 -4.93 -0.19 -19.70
CA ALA A 77 -5.89 -1.28 -19.63
C ALA A 77 -5.59 -2.41 -20.65
N THR A 78 -4.80 -2.13 -21.68
CA THR A 78 -4.37 -3.08 -22.72
C THR A 78 -3.13 -3.89 -22.34
N LEU A 79 -2.66 -3.83 -21.09
CA LEU A 79 -1.63 -4.76 -20.63
C LEU A 79 -2.21 -6.18 -20.71
N GLY A 80 -1.68 -6.99 -21.62
CA GLY A 80 -2.13 -8.37 -21.85
C GLY A 80 -2.19 -9.21 -20.56
N ARG A 81 -2.82 -10.39 -20.65
CA ARG A 81 -3.16 -11.23 -19.49
C ARG A 81 -2.01 -11.29 -18.47
N LEU A 82 -2.27 -10.76 -17.27
CA LEU A 82 -1.35 -10.86 -16.14
C LEU A 82 -1.22 -12.34 -15.76
N LEU A 83 -0.01 -12.89 -15.83
CA LEU A 83 0.29 -14.26 -15.43
C LEU A 83 0.58 -14.37 -13.93
N GLY A 84 1.08 -13.29 -13.34
CA GLY A 84 1.33 -13.18 -11.91
C GLY A 84 2.03 -11.88 -11.55
N SER A 85 2.07 -11.59 -10.26
CA SER A 85 2.86 -10.49 -9.70
C SER A 85 3.47 -10.89 -8.38
N GLU A 86 4.71 -10.54 -8.17
CA GLU A 86 5.42 -10.75 -6.90
C GLU A 86 5.80 -9.41 -6.29
N ARG A 87 5.49 -9.21 -5.01
CA ARG A 87 5.90 -8.02 -4.27
C ARG A 87 7.39 -8.09 -3.98
N THR A 88 8.16 -7.15 -4.53
CA THR A 88 9.60 -7.08 -4.33
C THR A 88 10.00 -6.19 -3.16
N SER A 89 9.16 -5.21 -2.79
CA SER A 89 9.37 -4.39 -1.60
C SER A 89 8.08 -3.76 -1.08
N ALA A 90 8.04 -3.50 0.23
CA ALA A 90 7.06 -2.64 0.88
C ALA A 90 7.81 -1.65 1.78
N GLN A 91 7.44 -0.37 1.72
CA GLN A 91 8.00 0.70 2.54
C GLN A 91 6.88 1.56 3.12
N ALA A 92 6.91 1.78 4.43
CA ALA A 92 6.02 2.68 5.14
C ALA A 92 6.76 3.95 5.55
N GLU A 93 6.34 5.11 5.02
CA GLU A 93 6.92 6.42 5.34
C GLU A 93 5.80 7.37 5.80
N GLY A 94 5.68 7.56 7.12
CA GLY A 94 4.56 8.31 7.69
C GLY A 94 3.23 7.66 7.32
N GLU A 95 2.34 8.39 6.66
CA GLU A 95 1.05 7.87 6.17
C GLU A 95 1.13 7.16 4.81
N ARG A 96 2.25 7.29 4.09
CA ARG A 96 2.42 6.72 2.76
C ARG A 96 2.95 5.29 2.83
N ILE A 97 2.27 4.37 2.17
CA ILE A 97 2.78 3.02 1.89
C ILE A 97 3.16 2.94 0.42
N THR A 98 4.39 2.53 0.13
CA THR A 98 4.88 2.29 -1.23
C THR A 98 5.12 0.79 -1.42
N LEU A 99 4.37 0.19 -2.35
CA LEU A 99 4.51 -1.22 -2.73
C LEU A 99 5.15 -1.30 -4.12
N ARG A 100 6.14 -2.19 -4.28
CA ARG A 100 6.77 -2.47 -5.57
C ARG A 100 6.50 -3.92 -5.95
N TYR A 101 6.12 -4.12 -7.21
CA TYR A 101 5.82 -5.43 -7.77
C TYR A 101 6.66 -5.67 -9.02
N GLN A 102 7.11 -6.90 -9.17
CA GLN A 102 7.53 -7.45 -10.46
C GLN A 102 6.32 -8.13 -11.10
N ARG A 103 5.94 -7.70 -12.30
CA ARG A 103 4.77 -8.24 -13.02
C ARG A 103 5.23 -9.13 -14.16
N PHE A 104 4.54 -10.25 -14.35
CA PHE A 104 4.76 -11.18 -15.43
C PHE A 104 3.52 -11.15 -16.34
N HIS A 105 3.69 -10.74 -17.59
CA HIS A 105 2.61 -10.70 -18.57
C HIS A 105 2.86 -11.76 -19.64
N ALA A 106 1.78 -12.37 -20.14
CA ALA A 106 1.87 -13.15 -21.38
C ALA A 106 2.12 -12.17 -22.55
N GLN A 107 3.10 -12.45 -23.40
CA GLN A 107 3.17 -11.81 -24.71
C GLN A 107 1.97 -12.33 -25.52
N GLY A 108 1.10 -11.41 -25.95
CA GLY A 108 0.03 -11.69 -26.90
C GLY A 108 0.58 -11.78 -28.32
#